data_AF-A0A535VK06-F1
#
_entry.id   AF-A0A535VK06-F1
#
_cell.length_a   1.000
_cell.length_b   1.000
_cell.length_c   1.000
_cell.angle_alpha   90.00
_cell.angle_beta   90.00
_cell.angle_gamma   90.00
#
_symmetry.space_group_name_H-M   'P 1'
#
loop_
_entity.id
_entity.type
_entity.pdbx_description
1 polymer ?
#
loop_
_entity_poly.entity_id
_entity_poly.type
_entity_poly.pdbx_seq_one_letter_code
_entity_poly.pdbx_strand_id
1 'polypeptide(L)'
;MANAGQRTRTILLIVCLLFIVGGSAILLYNTLTQPGQLHAEATATVAAKTMETAQANLRSTAHVKATTQIRNKATATAESLAFAHATATATSQQKLYAQLTSAQPTFYDSLNQQDSHRWEEDSKAGGGGCTFINGAYHASMPQIGFFASCYDLSSNFSNFVFQVQMTILKGDRGGIIFRSNNAKTNFYLFRVGQDGSYDLFAYVDINGSNAKSLAQGSSPAIHRGLNQPNKIAVVARGSSLTLFINQQYVTSVNDWAYQSGAIGVFADDQLNPTTVAFNNTEVWML
;
A
#
# COMPACT_ATOMS: atom_id res chain seq x y z
N MET A 1 49.66 111.70 3.70
CA MET A 1 48.45 110.86 3.89
C MET A 1 48.31 109.81 2.77
N ALA A 2 49.28 108.90 2.62
CA ALA A 2 49.28 107.90 1.53
C ALA A 2 49.31 106.42 2.01
N ASN A 3 49.50 106.17 3.31
CA ASN A 3 49.77 104.81 3.83
C ASN A 3 48.53 104.04 4.36
N ALA A 4 47.36 104.68 4.53
CA ALA A 4 46.16 104.03 5.06
C ALA A 4 45.37 103.27 3.97
N GLY A 5 45.24 103.84 2.77
CA GLY A 5 44.57 103.18 1.64
C GLY A 5 45.34 101.97 1.09
N GLN A 6 46.65 101.93 1.30
CA GLN A 6 47.51 100.82 0.87
C GLN A 6 47.30 99.59 1.75
N ARG A 7 47.25 99.74 3.09
CA ARG A 7 47.01 98.63 4.04
C ARG A 7 45.62 98.00 3.89
N THR A 8 44.56 98.81 3.72
CA THR A 8 43.20 98.28 3.50
C THR A 8 43.10 97.53 2.17
N ARG A 9 43.77 98.01 1.12
CA ARG A 9 43.92 97.28 -0.16
C ARG A 9 44.68 95.97 0.00
N THR A 10 45.74 95.93 0.81
CA THR A 10 46.52 94.69 1.03
C THR A 10 45.68 93.65 1.77
N ILE A 11 44.93 94.05 2.81
CA ILE A 11 44.05 93.15 3.54
C ILE A 11 42.91 92.63 2.65
N LEU A 12 42.29 93.50 1.85
CA LEU A 12 41.22 93.11 0.93
C LEU A 12 41.74 92.12 -0.14
N LEU A 13 42.96 92.34 -0.65
CA LEU A 13 43.62 91.44 -1.59
C LEU A 13 43.93 90.08 -0.95
N ILE A 14 44.40 90.05 0.29
CA ILE A 14 44.65 88.80 1.04
C ILE A 14 43.36 88.03 1.28
N VAL A 15 42.27 88.71 1.65
CA VAL A 15 40.95 88.08 1.84
C VAL A 15 40.40 87.53 0.52
N CYS A 16 40.48 88.28 -0.57
CA CYS A 16 40.11 87.79 -1.90
C CYS A 16 40.95 86.59 -2.33
N LEU A 17 42.27 86.59 -2.05
CA LEU A 17 43.14 85.47 -2.37
C LEU A 17 42.77 84.23 -1.55
N LEU A 18 42.46 84.38 -0.27
CA LEU A 18 41.99 83.29 0.60
C LEU A 18 40.63 82.73 0.15
N PHE A 19 39.70 83.57 -0.32
CA PHE A 19 38.44 83.11 -0.90
C PHE A 19 38.64 82.39 -2.23
N ILE A 20 39.57 82.84 -3.08
CA ILE A 20 39.88 82.18 -4.36
C ILE A 20 40.55 80.82 -4.09
N VAL A 21 41.54 80.77 -3.20
CA VAL A 21 42.26 79.53 -2.85
C VAL A 21 41.37 78.57 -2.08
N GLY A 22 40.59 79.05 -1.10
CA GLY A 22 39.63 78.25 -0.36
C GLY A 22 38.47 77.76 -1.23
N GLY A 23 37.92 78.64 -2.07
CA GLY A 23 36.83 78.30 -3.00
C GLY A 23 37.27 77.33 -4.10
N SER A 24 38.48 77.48 -4.64
CA SER A 24 39.05 76.53 -5.61
C SER A 24 39.40 75.18 -4.97
N ALA A 25 39.88 75.16 -3.73
CA ALA A 25 40.08 73.91 -2.98
C ALA A 25 38.75 73.18 -2.72
N ILE A 26 37.68 73.90 -2.35
CA ILE A 26 36.33 73.31 -2.16
C ILE A 26 35.76 72.81 -3.49
N LEU A 27 35.94 73.55 -4.59
CA LEU A 27 35.50 73.11 -5.93
C LEU A 27 36.26 71.86 -6.38
N LEU A 28 37.59 71.81 -6.22
CA LEU A 28 38.40 70.61 -6.52
C LEU A 28 37.97 69.43 -5.63
N TYR A 29 37.69 69.68 -4.36
CA TYR A 29 37.21 68.66 -3.44
C TYR A 29 35.86 68.08 -3.89
N ASN A 30 34.89 68.93 -4.23
CA ASN A 30 33.55 68.51 -4.65
C ASN A 30 33.52 67.88 -6.05
N THR A 31 34.42 68.27 -6.96
CA THR A 31 34.42 67.80 -8.36
C THR A 31 35.32 66.59 -8.61
N LEU A 32 36.43 66.45 -7.87
CA LEU A 32 37.41 65.38 -8.11
C LEU A 32 37.43 64.33 -7.00
N THR A 33 37.42 64.73 -5.71
CA THR A 33 37.62 63.78 -4.61
C THR A 33 36.33 63.23 -4.02
N GLN A 34 35.31 64.07 -3.81
CA GLN A 34 34.03 63.67 -3.23
C GLN A 34 33.30 62.61 -4.07
N PRO A 35 33.24 62.71 -5.41
CA PRO A 35 32.64 61.66 -6.23
C PRO A 35 33.38 60.33 -6.07
N GLY A 36 34.72 60.33 -6.05
CA GLY A 36 35.51 59.12 -5.85
C GLY A 36 35.22 58.41 -4.51
N GLN A 37 35.09 59.18 -3.43
CA GLN A 37 34.71 58.64 -2.11
C GLN A 37 33.29 58.04 -2.11
N LEU A 38 32.31 58.73 -2.70
CA LEU A 38 30.94 58.23 -2.81
C LEU A 38 30.85 56.95 -3.65
N HIS A 39 31.61 56.85 -4.74
CA HIS A 39 31.67 55.63 -5.55
C HIS A 39 32.34 54.47 -4.81
N ALA A 40 33.41 54.73 -4.05
CA ALA A 40 34.07 53.73 -3.22
C ALA A 40 33.12 53.20 -2.13
N GLU A 41 32.38 54.09 -1.45
CA GLU A 41 31.40 53.74 -0.43
C GLU A 41 30.19 52.98 -1.02
N ALA A 42 29.68 53.41 -2.18
CA ALA A 42 28.62 52.70 -2.89
C ALA A 42 29.07 51.29 -3.34
N THR A 43 30.31 51.16 -3.83
CA THR A 43 30.89 49.86 -4.23
C THR A 43 31.06 48.94 -3.03
N ALA A 44 31.57 49.46 -1.90
CA ALA A 44 31.70 48.71 -0.65
C ALA A 44 30.33 48.24 -0.12
N THR A 45 29.30 49.09 -0.20
CA THR A 45 27.94 48.76 0.21
C THR A 45 27.32 47.66 -0.66
N VAL A 46 27.48 47.75 -1.99
CA VAL A 46 27.02 46.71 -2.92
C VAL A 46 27.75 45.39 -2.71
N ALA A 47 29.07 45.44 -2.46
CA ALA A 47 29.86 44.26 -2.13
C ALA A 47 29.39 43.60 -0.82
N ALA A 48 29.15 44.39 0.24
CA ALA A 48 28.62 43.87 1.49
C ALA A 48 27.25 43.20 1.32
N LYS A 49 26.34 43.84 0.57
CA LYS A 49 24.99 43.30 0.31
C LYS A 49 25.00 42.04 -0.55
N THR A 50 25.90 41.95 -1.53
CA THR A 50 26.06 40.72 -2.34
C THR A 50 26.65 39.58 -1.51
N MET A 51 27.61 39.86 -0.62
CA MET A 51 28.14 38.87 0.32
C MET A 51 27.07 38.38 1.31
N GLU A 52 26.25 39.27 1.87
CA GLU A 52 25.13 38.91 2.74
C GLU A 52 24.13 37.99 2.00
N THR A 53 23.78 38.33 0.76
CA THR A 53 22.89 37.52 -0.08
C THR A 53 23.51 36.16 -0.39
N ALA A 54 24.80 36.10 -0.72
CA ALA A 54 25.51 34.85 -0.96
C ALA A 54 25.53 33.97 0.30
N GLN A 55 25.77 34.57 1.47
CA GLN A 55 25.76 33.85 2.75
C GLN A 55 24.35 33.36 3.12
N ALA A 56 23.31 34.15 2.87
CA ALA A 56 21.92 33.74 3.04
C ALA A 56 21.55 32.55 2.12
N ASN A 57 21.98 32.58 0.86
CA ASN A 57 21.77 31.49 -0.09
C ASN A 57 22.50 30.20 0.33
N LEU A 58 23.74 30.31 0.82
CA LEU A 58 24.48 29.16 1.36
C LEU A 58 23.80 28.56 2.59
N ARG A 59 23.34 29.40 3.53
CA ARG A 59 22.60 28.96 4.73
C ARG A 59 21.28 28.29 4.36
N SER A 60 20.52 28.88 3.45
CA SER A 60 19.27 28.31 2.94
C SER A 60 19.51 26.95 2.28
N THR A 61 20.52 26.86 1.40
CA THR A 61 20.89 25.60 0.73
C THR A 61 21.33 24.53 1.74
N ALA A 62 22.14 24.89 2.73
CA ALA A 62 22.57 23.98 3.78
C ALA A 62 21.38 23.49 4.63
N HIS A 63 20.44 24.38 4.96
CA HIS A 63 19.23 24.04 5.70
C HIS A 63 18.32 23.09 4.91
N VAL A 64 18.08 23.37 3.62
CA VAL A 64 17.29 22.49 2.74
C VAL A 64 17.94 21.11 2.59
N LYS A 65 19.27 21.06 2.41
CA LYS A 65 20.02 19.80 2.36
C LYS A 65 19.91 19.00 3.66
N ALA A 66 20.12 19.64 4.81
CA ALA A 66 20.01 18.98 6.12
C ALA A 66 18.59 18.45 6.37
N THR A 67 17.56 19.26 6.09
CA THR A 67 16.15 18.86 6.22
C THR A 67 15.80 17.70 5.29
N THR A 68 16.30 17.70 4.05
CA THR A 68 16.09 16.60 3.10
C THR A 68 16.77 15.32 3.57
N GLN A 69 18.00 15.40 4.08
CA GLN A 69 18.72 14.24 4.62
C GLN A 69 18.00 13.66 5.85
N ILE A 70 17.51 14.50 6.75
CA ILE A 70 16.72 14.07 7.92
C ILE A 70 15.43 13.38 7.47
N ARG A 71 14.69 13.96 6.50
CA ARG A 71 13.47 13.36 5.96
C ARG A 71 13.73 11.99 5.33
N ASN A 72 14.74 11.90 4.47
CA ASN A 72 15.09 10.64 3.80
C ASN A 72 15.50 9.57 4.82
N LYS A 73 16.28 9.93 5.85
CA LYS A 73 16.65 9.01 6.93
C LYS A 73 15.43 8.56 7.74
N ALA A 74 14.51 9.47 8.05
CA ALA A 74 13.27 9.14 8.76
C ALA A 74 12.39 8.19 7.94
N THR A 75 12.23 8.45 6.64
CA THR A 75 11.49 7.58 5.71
C THR A 75 12.11 6.18 5.63
N ALA A 76 13.43 6.08 5.40
CA ALA A 76 14.13 4.80 5.34
C ALA A 76 14.02 4.00 6.65
N THR A 77 14.04 4.69 7.80
CA THR A 77 13.86 4.05 9.11
C THR A 77 12.43 3.54 9.27
N ALA A 78 11.42 4.33 8.89
CA ALA A 78 10.02 3.93 8.94
C ALA A 78 9.74 2.72 8.02
N GLU A 79 10.30 2.71 6.81
CA GLU A 79 10.19 1.58 5.87
C GLU A 79 10.85 0.31 6.42
N SER A 80 12.05 0.44 7.00
CA SER A 80 12.76 -0.68 7.62
C SER A 80 11.98 -1.29 8.79
N LEU A 81 11.40 -0.45 9.66
CA LEU A 81 10.57 -0.89 10.78
C LEU A 81 9.28 -1.56 10.30
N ALA A 82 8.62 -0.99 9.28
CA ALA A 82 7.42 -1.58 8.69
C ALA A 82 7.71 -2.96 8.08
N PHE A 83 8.82 -3.10 7.36
CA PHE A 83 9.26 -4.39 6.81
C PHE A 83 9.53 -5.41 7.92
N ALA A 84 10.29 -5.04 8.95
CA ALA A 84 10.59 -5.92 10.07
C ALA A 84 9.31 -6.39 10.80
N HIS A 85 8.34 -5.50 11.00
CA HIS A 85 7.06 -5.84 11.62
C HIS A 85 6.20 -6.77 10.73
N ALA A 86 6.18 -6.53 9.41
CA ALA A 86 5.50 -7.41 8.47
C ALA A 86 6.12 -8.82 8.45
N THR A 87 7.45 -8.92 8.44
CA THR A 87 8.17 -10.22 8.51
C THR A 87 7.91 -10.94 9.83
N ALA A 88 7.91 -10.23 10.96
CA ALA A 88 7.59 -10.81 12.26
C ALA A 88 6.14 -11.34 12.31
N THR A 89 5.20 -10.58 11.76
CA THR A 89 3.79 -10.99 11.64
C THR A 89 3.66 -12.25 10.78
N ALA A 90 4.24 -12.25 9.58
CA ALA A 90 4.21 -13.40 8.69
C ALA A 90 4.80 -14.66 9.35
N THR A 91 5.94 -14.51 10.04
CA THR A 91 6.58 -15.62 10.78
C THR A 91 5.68 -16.14 11.91
N SER A 92 5.04 -15.26 12.66
CA SER A 92 4.12 -15.64 13.74
C SER A 92 2.90 -16.38 13.20
N GLN A 93 2.28 -15.88 12.14
CA GLN A 93 1.10 -16.49 11.52
C GLN A 93 1.44 -17.84 10.87
N GLN A 94 2.61 -17.94 10.24
CA GLN A 94 3.12 -19.19 9.70
C GLN A 94 3.29 -20.26 10.77
N LYS A 95 3.86 -19.90 11.93
CA LYS A 95 4.02 -20.81 13.07
C LYS A 95 2.67 -21.23 13.65
N LEU A 96 1.73 -20.28 13.79
CA LEU A 96 0.39 -20.57 14.28
C LEU A 96 -0.30 -21.59 13.38
N TYR A 97 -0.31 -21.37 12.06
CA TYR A 97 -0.93 -22.30 11.12
C TYR A 97 -0.30 -23.70 11.19
N ALA A 98 1.04 -23.79 11.18
CA ALA A 98 1.74 -25.08 11.32
C ALA A 98 1.38 -25.81 12.64
N GLN A 99 1.21 -25.07 13.74
CA GLN A 99 0.76 -25.64 15.02
C GLN A 99 -0.68 -26.16 14.92
N LEU A 100 -1.60 -25.36 14.36
CA LEU A 100 -3.02 -25.71 14.27
C LEU A 100 -3.26 -26.91 13.36
N THR A 101 -2.48 -27.06 12.29
CA THR A 101 -2.60 -28.17 11.33
C THR A 101 -1.66 -29.33 11.62
N SER A 102 -1.03 -29.38 12.80
CA SER A 102 -0.12 -30.48 13.19
C SER A 102 -0.86 -31.74 13.65
N ALA A 103 -2.10 -31.58 14.13
CA ALA A 103 -2.97 -32.69 14.52
C ALA A 103 -3.82 -33.17 13.34
N GLN A 104 -4.47 -34.33 13.51
CA GLN A 104 -5.50 -34.77 12.55
C GLN A 104 -6.67 -33.77 12.51
N PRO A 105 -7.23 -33.49 11.33
CA PRO A 105 -8.36 -32.57 11.21
C PRO A 105 -9.59 -33.16 11.93
N THR A 106 -10.35 -32.27 12.57
CA THR A 106 -11.62 -32.64 13.24
C THR A 106 -12.74 -33.01 12.27
N PHE A 107 -12.60 -32.58 11.02
CA PHE A 107 -13.46 -32.95 9.91
C PHE A 107 -12.57 -33.21 8.69
N TYR A 108 -12.80 -34.33 8.02
CA TYR A 108 -12.10 -34.68 6.80
C TYR A 108 -13.09 -35.24 5.78
N ASP A 109 -12.99 -34.73 4.56
CA ASP A 109 -13.69 -35.26 3.41
C ASP A 109 -12.73 -35.30 2.21
N SER A 110 -12.59 -36.48 1.62
CA SER A 110 -11.74 -36.68 0.44
C SER A 110 -12.25 -35.94 -0.81
N LEU A 111 -13.55 -35.64 -0.85
CA LEU A 111 -14.31 -35.11 -1.97
C LEU A 111 -14.23 -35.98 -3.23
N ASN A 112 -14.10 -37.30 -3.08
CA ASN A 112 -14.02 -38.21 -4.23
C ASN A 112 -15.39 -38.74 -4.71
N GLN A 113 -16.40 -38.68 -3.85
CA GLN A 113 -17.78 -39.12 -4.11
C GLN A 113 -18.70 -38.52 -3.04
N GLN A 114 -20.01 -38.62 -3.26
CA GLN A 114 -20.99 -38.24 -2.25
C GLN A 114 -20.91 -39.14 -1.01
N ASP A 115 -20.99 -38.53 0.17
CA ASP A 115 -20.93 -39.24 1.45
C ASP A 115 -21.92 -38.64 2.47
N SER A 116 -21.70 -38.93 3.76
CA SER A 116 -22.55 -38.43 4.84
C SER A 116 -22.50 -36.92 5.07
N HIS A 117 -21.51 -36.20 4.52
CA HIS A 117 -21.40 -34.74 4.65
C HIS A 117 -22.40 -34.03 3.73
N ARG A 118 -22.88 -34.68 2.66
CA ARG A 118 -23.93 -34.19 1.75
C ARG A 118 -23.55 -32.88 1.06
N TRP A 119 -22.41 -32.89 0.37
CA TRP A 119 -22.04 -31.79 -0.52
C TRP A 119 -23.10 -31.59 -1.60
N GLU A 120 -23.40 -30.34 -1.95
CA GLU A 120 -24.41 -30.03 -2.96
C GLU A 120 -24.12 -30.72 -4.30
N GLU A 121 -25.11 -31.40 -4.86
CA GLU A 121 -25.07 -31.84 -6.26
C GLU A 121 -26.26 -31.25 -6.98
N ASP A 122 -26.01 -30.20 -7.76
CA ASP A 122 -27.06 -29.44 -8.42
C ASP A 122 -26.59 -28.80 -9.72
N SER A 123 -27.58 -28.32 -10.48
CA SER A 123 -27.38 -27.43 -11.62
C SER A 123 -27.83 -26.03 -11.23
N LYS A 124 -26.93 -25.05 -11.35
CA LYS A 124 -27.24 -23.66 -10.99
C LYS A 124 -27.97 -22.94 -12.14
N ALA A 125 -28.72 -21.90 -11.80
CA ALA A 125 -29.29 -21.00 -12.80
C ALA A 125 -28.17 -20.35 -13.63
N GLY A 126 -28.31 -20.35 -14.96
CA GLY A 126 -27.24 -19.94 -15.88
C GLY A 126 -26.32 -21.08 -16.33
N GLY A 127 -26.52 -22.29 -15.79
CA GLY A 127 -25.72 -23.48 -16.10
C GLY A 127 -24.59 -23.72 -15.09
N GLY A 128 -23.83 -24.79 -15.32
CA GLY A 128 -22.83 -25.24 -14.36
C GLY A 128 -23.46 -25.79 -13.07
N GLY A 129 -22.73 -25.66 -11.97
CA GLY A 129 -23.09 -26.23 -10.67
C GLY A 129 -22.04 -27.21 -10.16
N CYS A 130 -22.49 -28.16 -9.35
CA CYS A 130 -21.64 -28.94 -8.47
C CYS A 130 -21.89 -30.43 -8.68
N THR A 131 -20.84 -31.23 -8.85
CA THR A 131 -20.98 -32.68 -9.09
C THR A 131 -19.67 -33.43 -8.83
N PHE A 132 -19.73 -34.71 -8.47
CA PHE A 132 -18.57 -35.57 -8.37
C PHE A 132 -18.20 -36.19 -9.73
N ILE A 133 -16.99 -35.92 -10.21
CA ILE A 133 -16.48 -36.45 -11.48
C ILE A 133 -15.04 -36.91 -11.28
N ASN A 134 -14.71 -38.10 -11.77
CA ASN A 134 -13.33 -38.63 -11.79
C ASN A 134 -12.60 -38.59 -10.43
N GLY A 135 -13.32 -38.81 -9.32
CA GLY A 135 -12.72 -38.83 -7.98
C GLY A 135 -12.43 -37.45 -7.39
N ALA A 136 -13.05 -36.38 -7.91
CA ALA A 136 -13.00 -35.05 -7.33
C ALA A 136 -14.38 -34.38 -7.35
N TYR A 137 -14.58 -33.40 -6.49
CA TYR A 137 -15.77 -32.57 -6.48
C TYR A 137 -15.55 -31.35 -7.38
N HIS A 138 -16.38 -31.22 -8.42
CA HIS A 138 -16.22 -30.21 -9.44
C HIS A 138 -17.25 -29.10 -9.24
N ALA A 139 -16.78 -27.86 -9.15
CA ALA A 139 -17.61 -26.68 -9.33
C ALA A 139 -17.42 -26.14 -10.76
N SER A 140 -18.49 -25.72 -11.40
CA SER A 140 -18.44 -25.15 -12.75
C SER A 140 -19.35 -23.94 -12.89
N MET A 141 -18.88 -22.93 -13.62
CA MET A 141 -19.66 -21.75 -13.96
C MET A 141 -19.36 -21.35 -15.41
N PRO A 142 -20.36 -21.38 -16.32
CA PRO A 142 -20.18 -21.01 -17.72
C PRO A 142 -20.65 -19.59 -18.07
N GLN A 143 -20.97 -18.77 -17.06
CA GLN A 143 -21.52 -17.43 -17.25
C GLN A 143 -20.55 -16.36 -16.73
N ILE A 144 -20.01 -15.56 -17.66
CA ILE A 144 -19.09 -14.45 -17.37
C ILE A 144 -19.68 -13.51 -16.32
N GLY A 145 -18.88 -13.23 -15.28
CA GLY A 145 -19.22 -12.37 -14.16
C GLY A 145 -19.96 -13.08 -13.02
N PHE A 146 -20.13 -14.40 -13.08
CA PHE A 146 -20.83 -15.20 -12.07
C PHE A 146 -19.92 -16.29 -11.49
N PHE A 147 -20.31 -16.81 -10.33
CA PHE A 147 -19.70 -17.97 -9.72
C PHE A 147 -20.76 -18.99 -9.27
N ALA A 148 -20.42 -20.28 -9.31
CA ALA A 148 -21.23 -21.35 -8.73
C ALA A 148 -20.72 -21.66 -7.34
N SER A 149 -21.54 -21.46 -6.31
CA SER A 149 -21.24 -21.86 -4.93
C SER A 149 -21.72 -23.29 -4.66
N CYS A 150 -20.87 -24.08 -4.01
CA CYS A 150 -21.08 -25.50 -3.75
C CYS A 150 -20.80 -25.77 -2.27
N TYR A 151 -21.86 -26.01 -1.47
CA TYR A 151 -21.75 -26.07 -0.01
C TYR A 151 -21.73 -27.49 0.55
N ASP A 152 -21.08 -27.65 1.71
CA ASP A 152 -21.38 -28.75 2.63
C ASP A 152 -22.65 -28.40 3.41
N LEU A 153 -23.73 -29.16 3.15
CA LEU A 153 -25.06 -28.92 3.73
C LEU A 153 -25.19 -29.31 5.20
N SER A 154 -24.16 -29.92 5.80
CA SER A 154 -24.16 -30.40 7.18
C SER A 154 -23.16 -29.62 8.05
N SER A 155 -22.40 -28.70 7.46
CA SER A 155 -21.38 -27.90 8.15
C SER A 155 -21.94 -26.68 8.90
N ASN A 156 -21.38 -26.41 10.07
CA ASN A 156 -21.52 -25.12 10.76
C ASN A 156 -20.33 -24.93 11.71
N PHE A 157 -19.39 -24.05 11.34
CA PHE A 157 -18.15 -23.82 12.10
C PHE A 157 -18.03 -22.36 12.51
N SER A 158 -17.41 -22.09 13.67
CA SER A 158 -17.17 -20.73 14.18
C SER A 158 -15.68 -20.34 14.11
N ASN A 159 -14.86 -20.91 14.98
CA ASN A 159 -13.41 -20.79 14.95
C ASN A 159 -12.81 -22.07 14.37
N PHE A 160 -12.09 -21.95 13.27
CA PHE A 160 -11.57 -23.09 12.54
C PHE A 160 -10.39 -22.72 11.64
N VAL A 161 -9.61 -23.73 11.26
CA VAL A 161 -8.82 -23.72 10.03
C VAL A 161 -9.62 -24.51 9.00
N PHE A 162 -9.90 -23.92 7.82
CA PHE A 162 -10.50 -24.63 6.69
C PHE A 162 -9.51 -24.64 5.55
N GLN A 163 -9.17 -25.84 5.08
CA GLN A 163 -8.23 -26.09 4.00
C GLN A 163 -8.86 -27.01 2.95
N VAL A 164 -8.53 -26.76 1.69
CA VAL A 164 -8.88 -27.66 0.58
C VAL A 164 -7.79 -27.64 -0.48
N GLN A 165 -7.62 -28.76 -1.18
CA GLN A 165 -6.83 -28.80 -2.41
C GLN A 165 -7.71 -28.38 -3.59
N MET A 166 -7.32 -27.32 -4.29
CA MET A 166 -8.02 -26.75 -5.43
C MET A 166 -7.18 -26.89 -6.70
N THR A 167 -7.80 -27.29 -7.80
CA THR A 167 -7.17 -27.31 -9.13
C THR A 167 -8.10 -26.67 -10.16
N ILE A 168 -7.66 -25.58 -10.79
CA ILE A 168 -8.41 -24.95 -11.88
C ILE A 168 -8.15 -25.75 -13.16
N LEU A 169 -9.17 -26.48 -13.63
CA LEU A 169 -9.05 -27.35 -14.81
C LEU A 169 -9.24 -26.55 -16.11
N LYS A 170 -10.13 -25.56 -16.06
CA LYS A 170 -10.49 -24.68 -17.17
C LYS A 170 -10.91 -23.32 -16.61
N GLY A 171 -10.67 -22.25 -17.37
CA GLY A 171 -11.17 -20.92 -17.06
C GLY A 171 -10.27 -20.18 -16.07
N ASP A 172 -10.84 -19.40 -15.17
CA ASP A 172 -10.11 -18.30 -14.54
C ASP A 172 -9.78 -18.53 -13.07
N ARG A 173 -10.80 -18.75 -12.22
CA ARG A 173 -10.65 -18.64 -10.76
C ARG A 173 -11.55 -19.60 -10.00
N GLY A 174 -11.14 -19.91 -8.77
CA GLY A 174 -11.97 -20.67 -7.83
C GLY A 174 -11.59 -20.33 -6.40
N GLY A 175 -12.19 -21.02 -5.45
CA GLY A 175 -11.77 -20.88 -4.06
C GLY A 175 -12.71 -21.51 -3.06
N ILE A 176 -12.67 -20.95 -1.84
CA ILE A 176 -13.49 -21.38 -0.71
C ILE A 176 -14.47 -20.30 -0.27
N ILE A 177 -15.63 -20.76 0.19
CA ILE A 177 -16.64 -19.97 0.90
C ILE A 177 -16.66 -20.45 2.35
N PHE A 178 -16.81 -19.53 3.30
CA PHE A 178 -16.85 -19.88 4.71
C PHE A 178 -17.71 -18.93 5.53
N ARG A 179 -18.20 -19.44 6.67
CA ARG A 179 -19.16 -18.76 7.55
C ARG A 179 -20.41 -18.29 6.79
N SER A 180 -20.91 -19.15 5.89
CA SER A 180 -22.11 -18.87 5.13
C SER A 180 -23.37 -19.06 5.95
N ASN A 181 -24.30 -18.12 5.87
CA ASN A 181 -25.60 -18.25 6.50
C ASN A 181 -26.48 -19.29 5.79
N ASN A 182 -27.56 -19.73 6.44
CA ASN A 182 -28.47 -20.75 5.89
C ASN A 182 -29.11 -20.34 4.56
N ALA A 183 -29.31 -19.03 4.35
CA ALA A 183 -29.86 -18.50 3.10
C ALA A 183 -28.81 -18.42 1.96
N LYS A 184 -27.53 -18.64 2.27
CA LYS A 184 -26.39 -18.61 1.33
C LYS A 184 -26.25 -17.26 0.61
N THR A 185 -26.61 -16.19 1.31
CA THR A 185 -26.57 -14.80 0.83
C THR A 185 -25.47 -13.99 1.51
N ASN A 186 -25.01 -14.45 2.67
CA ASN A 186 -24.05 -13.76 3.52
C ASN A 186 -22.92 -14.72 3.87
N PHE A 187 -21.71 -14.42 3.41
CA PHE A 187 -20.55 -15.29 3.59
C PHE A 187 -19.25 -14.53 3.33
N TYR A 188 -18.13 -15.12 3.73
CA TYR A 188 -16.82 -14.74 3.18
C TYR A 188 -16.45 -15.63 2.00
N LEU A 189 -15.79 -15.04 1.02
CA LEU A 189 -15.31 -15.71 -0.20
C LEU A 189 -13.83 -15.41 -0.38
N PHE A 190 -12.99 -16.45 -0.33
CA PHE A 190 -11.57 -16.37 -0.61
C PHE A 190 -11.29 -16.98 -1.98
N ARG A 191 -10.90 -16.13 -2.93
CA ARG A 191 -10.68 -16.47 -4.33
C ARG A 191 -9.19 -16.51 -4.65
N VAL A 192 -8.82 -17.46 -5.50
CA VAL A 192 -7.49 -17.58 -6.09
C VAL A 192 -7.64 -17.78 -7.60
N GLY A 193 -6.91 -16.97 -8.37
CA GLY A 193 -6.88 -17.03 -9.82
C GLY A 193 -5.66 -17.78 -10.35
N GLN A 194 -5.81 -18.39 -11.53
CA GLN A 194 -4.70 -19.08 -12.19
C GLN A 194 -3.55 -18.11 -12.59
N ASP A 195 -3.79 -16.81 -12.62
CA ASP A 195 -2.80 -15.76 -12.91
C ASP A 195 -1.90 -15.42 -11.69
N GLY A 196 -2.19 -15.99 -10.52
CA GLY A 196 -1.49 -15.70 -9.27
C GLY A 196 -2.11 -14.55 -8.48
N SER A 197 -3.31 -14.12 -8.83
CA SER A 197 -4.10 -13.18 -8.04
C SER A 197 -4.86 -13.89 -6.91
N TYR A 198 -5.17 -13.14 -5.85
CA TYR A 198 -6.11 -13.56 -4.82
C TYR A 198 -6.93 -12.37 -4.33
N ASP A 199 -8.11 -12.65 -3.79
CA ASP A 199 -8.91 -11.68 -3.07
C ASP A 199 -9.80 -12.34 -2.00
N LEU A 200 -10.21 -11.52 -1.04
CA LEU A 200 -11.12 -11.89 0.04
C LEU A 200 -12.25 -10.87 0.08
N PHE A 201 -13.48 -11.36 -0.02
CA PHE A 201 -14.69 -10.56 0.05
C PHE A 201 -15.59 -11.00 1.20
N ALA A 202 -16.32 -10.04 1.76
CA ALA A 202 -17.53 -10.29 2.55
C ALA A 202 -18.75 -9.97 1.69
N TYR A 203 -19.51 -11.00 1.32
CA TYR A 203 -20.80 -10.85 0.62
C TYR A 203 -21.87 -10.50 1.64
N VAL A 204 -22.62 -9.43 1.39
CA VAL A 204 -23.71 -8.94 2.27
C VAL A 204 -25.10 -9.29 1.75
N ASP A 205 -25.17 -9.74 0.49
CA ASP A 205 -26.36 -10.26 -0.18
C ASP A 205 -25.94 -11.05 -1.44
N ILE A 206 -26.90 -11.46 -2.27
CA ILE A 206 -26.67 -12.21 -3.51
C ILE A 206 -25.99 -11.38 -4.63
N ASN A 207 -26.00 -10.05 -4.53
CA ASN A 207 -25.42 -9.17 -5.53
C ASN A 207 -23.95 -8.94 -5.21
N GLY A 208 -23.07 -9.58 -5.98
CA GLY A 208 -21.62 -9.43 -5.84
C GLY A 208 -21.10 -7.99 -5.94
N SER A 209 -21.87 -7.07 -6.55
CA SER A 209 -21.51 -5.64 -6.60
C SER A 209 -21.56 -4.95 -5.22
N ASN A 210 -22.32 -5.52 -4.29
CA ASN A 210 -22.42 -5.02 -2.91
C ASN A 210 -21.37 -5.65 -1.98
N ALA A 211 -20.60 -6.63 -2.46
CA ALA A 211 -19.60 -7.31 -1.66
C ALA A 211 -18.47 -6.35 -1.24
N LYS A 212 -18.08 -6.43 0.03
CA LYS A 212 -17.00 -5.63 0.59
C LYS A 212 -15.66 -6.33 0.35
N SER A 213 -14.76 -5.68 -0.39
CA SER A 213 -13.37 -6.15 -0.52
C SER A 213 -12.63 -5.96 0.79
N LEU A 214 -12.08 -7.05 1.34
CA LEU A 214 -11.32 -7.05 2.59
C LEU A 214 -9.81 -7.11 2.33
N ALA A 215 -9.40 -7.89 1.34
CA ALA A 215 -8.01 -7.98 0.89
C ALA A 215 -7.97 -8.36 -0.60
N GLN A 216 -6.92 -7.95 -1.29
CA GLN A 216 -6.63 -8.36 -2.65
C GLN A 216 -5.13 -8.20 -2.93
N GLY A 217 -4.60 -8.99 -3.86
CA GLY A 217 -3.22 -8.87 -4.28
C GLY A 217 -2.78 -10.02 -5.17
N SER A 218 -1.47 -10.24 -5.22
CA SER A 218 -0.87 -11.42 -5.83
C SER A 218 0.02 -12.13 -4.83
N SER A 219 0.22 -13.43 -5.01
CA SER A 219 1.11 -14.22 -4.15
C SER A 219 2.03 -15.11 -4.99
N PRO A 220 3.35 -15.12 -4.72
CA PRO A 220 4.27 -16.06 -5.35
C PRO A 220 4.03 -17.50 -4.88
N ALA A 221 3.28 -17.70 -3.80
CA ALA A 221 2.91 -19.02 -3.31
C ALA A 221 1.95 -19.75 -4.26
N ILE A 222 1.23 -19.04 -5.13
CA ILE A 222 0.26 -19.63 -6.05
C ILE A 222 0.99 -20.32 -7.20
N HIS A 223 0.75 -21.61 -7.38
CA HIS A 223 1.12 -22.32 -8.60
C HIS A 223 0.20 -21.88 -9.73
N ARG A 224 0.74 -21.11 -10.67
CA ARG A 224 0.00 -20.44 -11.75
C ARG A 224 -0.31 -21.37 -12.91
N GLY A 225 -1.39 -21.06 -13.63
CA GLY A 225 -1.85 -21.77 -14.80
C GLY A 225 -2.83 -22.91 -14.48
N LEU A 226 -3.39 -23.48 -15.54
CA LEU A 226 -4.34 -24.59 -15.45
C LEU A 226 -3.67 -25.87 -14.96
N ASN A 227 -4.48 -26.73 -14.34
CA ASN A 227 -4.09 -28.04 -13.84
C ASN A 227 -2.96 -28.01 -12.78
N GLN A 228 -2.74 -26.85 -12.16
CA GLN A 228 -1.81 -26.73 -11.03
C GLN A 228 -2.57 -26.86 -9.70
N PRO A 229 -2.23 -27.85 -8.86
CA PRO A 229 -2.85 -27.98 -7.56
C PRO A 229 -2.36 -26.88 -6.61
N ASN A 230 -3.30 -26.24 -5.93
CA ASN A 230 -3.06 -25.26 -4.89
C ASN A 230 -3.82 -25.65 -3.63
N LYS A 231 -3.12 -25.75 -2.51
CA LYS A 231 -3.73 -25.95 -1.19
C LYS A 231 -4.07 -24.58 -0.62
N ILE A 232 -5.35 -24.22 -0.60
CA ILE A 232 -5.81 -22.93 -0.09
C ILE A 232 -6.42 -23.12 1.29
N ALA A 233 -6.17 -22.19 2.20
CA ALA A 233 -6.70 -22.28 3.55
C ALA A 233 -6.98 -20.91 4.18
N VAL A 234 -7.90 -20.92 5.15
CA VAL A 234 -8.17 -19.79 6.04
C VAL A 234 -8.11 -20.25 7.49
N VAL A 235 -7.44 -19.48 8.34
CA VAL A 235 -7.59 -19.53 9.80
C VAL A 235 -8.60 -18.46 10.18
N ALA A 236 -9.79 -18.86 10.58
CA ALA A 236 -10.86 -17.98 11.03
C ALA A 236 -11.00 -18.09 12.56
N ARG A 237 -10.66 -17.03 13.30
CA ARG A 237 -10.71 -16.99 14.77
C ARG A 237 -11.30 -15.67 15.25
N GLY A 238 -12.51 -15.69 15.80
CA GLY A 238 -13.27 -14.47 16.10
C GLY A 238 -13.41 -13.64 14.83
N SER A 239 -12.98 -12.38 14.84
CA SER A 239 -12.94 -11.52 13.66
C SER A 239 -11.69 -11.68 12.78
N SER A 240 -10.67 -12.39 13.26
CA SER A 240 -9.40 -12.52 12.54
C SER A 240 -9.53 -13.57 11.44
N LEU A 241 -9.23 -13.17 10.22
CA LEU A 241 -9.21 -14.03 9.03
C LEU A 241 -7.79 -13.99 8.46
N THR A 242 -7.08 -15.10 8.53
CA THR A 242 -5.72 -15.24 7.99
C THR A 242 -5.70 -16.21 6.83
N LEU A 243 -5.20 -15.76 5.68
CA LEU A 243 -5.19 -16.51 4.43
C LEU A 243 -3.84 -17.18 4.21
N PHE A 244 -3.90 -18.43 3.76
CA PHE A 244 -2.74 -19.23 3.40
C PHE A 244 -2.94 -19.84 2.02
N ILE A 245 -1.87 -19.90 1.24
CA ILE A 245 -1.83 -20.60 -0.05
C ILE A 245 -0.57 -21.44 -0.07
N ASN A 246 -0.70 -22.72 -0.44
CA ASN A 246 0.37 -23.71 -0.42
C ASN A 246 1.14 -23.71 0.91
N GLN A 247 0.39 -23.63 2.01
CA GLN A 247 0.89 -23.57 3.39
C GLN A 247 1.76 -22.34 3.69
N GLN A 248 1.75 -21.31 2.85
CA GLN A 248 2.46 -20.05 3.08
C GLN A 248 1.48 -18.95 3.48
N TYR A 249 1.84 -18.19 4.51
CA TYR A 249 1.11 -16.99 4.90
C TYR A 249 0.99 -15.99 3.74
N VAL A 250 -0.23 -15.51 3.49
CA VAL A 250 -0.51 -14.49 2.46
C VAL A 250 -0.85 -13.15 3.11
N THR A 251 -1.91 -13.10 3.92
CA THR A 251 -2.36 -11.87 4.57
C THR A 251 -3.28 -12.16 5.75
N SER A 252 -3.56 -11.15 6.57
CA SER A 252 -4.57 -11.20 7.64
C SER A 252 -5.43 -9.95 7.63
N VAL A 253 -6.72 -10.12 7.88
CA VAL A 253 -7.68 -9.03 8.07
C VAL A 253 -8.50 -9.26 9.34
N ASN A 254 -9.11 -8.19 9.83
CA ASN A 254 -10.11 -8.26 10.90
C ASN A 254 -11.46 -7.81 10.35
N ASP A 255 -12.45 -8.68 10.40
CA ASP A 255 -13.82 -8.36 10.01
C ASP A 255 -14.83 -9.10 10.91
N TRP A 256 -15.87 -8.38 11.35
CA TRP A 256 -16.88 -8.85 12.29
C TRP A 256 -18.22 -9.18 11.61
N ALA A 257 -18.29 -9.21 10.27
CA ALA A 257 -19.55 -9.45 9.58
C ALA A 257 -20.14 -10.83 9.95
N TYR A 258 -19.31 -11.87 9.89
CA TYR A 258 -19.74 -13.26 10.13
C TYR A 258 -18.80 -13.99 11.09
N GLN A 259 -19.36 -14.69 12.08
CA GLN A 259 -18.60 -15.42 13.11
C GLN A 259 -18.74 -16.94 12.99
N SER A 260 -19.79 -17.44 12.33
CA SER A 260 -20.01 -18.85 12.11
C SER A 260 -20.86 -19.11 10.87
N GLY A 261 -20.83 -20.33 10.36
CA GLY A 261 -21.70 -20.78 9.29
C GLY A 261 -21.13 -21.97 8.53
N ALA A 262 -21.78 -22.31 7.42
CA ALA A 262 -21.37 -23.39 6.54
C ALA A 262 -20.07 -23.05 5.79
N ILE A 263 -19.40 -24.10 5.33
CA ILE A 263 -18.26 -24.03 4.40
C ILE A 263 -18.70 -24.49 3.00
N GLY A 264 -17.93 -24.08 2.00
CA GLY A 264 -18.14 -24.49 0.62
C GLY A 264 -16.95 -24.15 -0.27
N VAL A 265 -17.09 -24.51 -1.52
CA VAL A 265 -16.15 -24.23 -2.60
C VAL A 265 -16.87 -23.55 -3.75
N PHE A 266 -16.14 -22.97 -4.70
CA PHE A 266 -16.77 -22.35 -5.86
C PHE A 266 -15.86 -22.29 -7.10
N ALA A 267 -16.49 -22.15 -8.26
CA ALA A 267 -15.85 -21.78 -9.53
C ALA A 267 -16.39 -20.43 -10.00
N ASP A 268 -15.51 -19.55 -10.48
CA ASP A 268 -15.84 -18.18 -10.89
C ASP A 268 -15.37 -17.91 -12.32
N ASP A 269 -16.32 -17.63 -13.20
CA ASP A 269 -16.09 -17.25 -14.59
C ASP A 269 -15.88 -15.73 -14.63
N GLN A 270 -14.63 -15.31 -14.67
CA GLN A 270 -14.30 -13.90 -14.78
C GLN A 270 -14.49 -13.42 -16.22
N LEU A 271 -13.98 -14.21 -17.17
CA LEU A 271 -13.95 -13.96 -18.60
C LEU A 271 -14.12 -15.26 -19.41
N ASN A 272 -13.86 -16.42 -18.81
CA ASN A 272 -13.88 -17.72 -19.46
C ASN A 272 -14.68 -18.74 -18.63
N PRO A 273 -15.50 -19.60 -19.29
CA PRO A 273 -16.19 -20.71 -18.64
C PRO A 273 -15.24 -21.55 -17.79
N THR A 274 -15.53 -21.60 -16.50
CA THR A 274 -14.60 -22.07 -15.48
C THR A 274 -15.05 -23.40 -14.88
N THR A 275 -14.09 -24.28 -14.64
CA THR A 275 -14.28 -25.56 -13.94
C THR A 275 -13.12 -25.78 -13.00
N VAL A 276 -13.44 -26.06 -11.74
CA VAL A 276 -12.47 -26.22 -10.66
C VAL A 276 -12.75 -27.52 -9.94
N ALA A 277 -11.73 -28.34 -9.77
CA ALA A 277 -11.79 -29.59 -9.03
C ALA A 277 -11.24 -29.38 -7.61
N PHE A 278 -11.91 -29.99 -6.65
CA PHE A 278 -11.58 -29.94 -5.23
C PHE A 278 -11.40 -31.34 -4.65
N ASN A 279 -10.38 -31.48 -3.82
CA ASN A 279 -10.08 -32.70 -3.06
C ASN A 279 -9.63 -32.34 -1.65
N ASN A 280 -9.73 -33.32 -0.74
CA ASN A 280 -9.13 -33.26 0.60
C ASN A 280 -9.52 -31.99 1.38
N THR A 281 -10.81 -31.85 1.65
CA THR A 281 -11.32 -30.85 2.60
C THR A 281 -10.92 -31.26 4.01
N GLU A 282 -10.26 -30.35 4.71
CA GLU A 282 -9.80 -30.55 6.08
C GLU A 282 -10.23 -29.35 6.94
N VAL A 283 -10.84 -29.62 8.10
CA VAL A 283 -11.18 -28.58 9.08
C VAL A 283 -10.65 -28.93 10.46
N TRP A 284 -9.96 -27.99 11.09
CA TRP A 284 -9.53 -28.05 12.50
C TRP A 284 -10.29 -27.02 13.31
N MET A 285 -11.15 -27.45 14.24
CA MET A 285 -11.82 -26.54 15.17
C MET A 285 -10.85 -25.96 16.19
N LEU A 286 -11.04 -24.69 16.58
CA LEU A 286 -10.16 -23.91 17.46
C LEU A 286 -10.78 -23.54 18.81
#